data_AF-A0A660MY07-F1
#
_entry.id   AF-A0A660MY07-F1
#
_cell.length_a   1.000
_cell.length_b   1.000
_cell.length_c   1.000
_cell.angle_alpha   90.00
_cell.angle_beta   90.00
_cell.angle_gamma   90.00
#
_symmetry.space_group_name_H-M   'P 1'
#
loop_
_entity.id
_entity.type
_entity.pdbx_description
1 polymer ?
#
loop_
_entity_poly.entity_id
_entity_poly.type
_entity_poly.pdbx_seq_one_letter_code
_entity_poly.pdbx_strand_id
1 'polypeptide(L)'
;MKKQYVFIIMIIIILYISFLIISYTYKEHITNSSIEYIKALTKDVEKKIDSAKKVVEYKTSRAYKNKVLKEQQSFKNVGEKVVYFTTEENFNKYTTIEEKKPETVITNDNNEQINVKDFSIWERWMYLLFKKQPEQ
;
A
#
# COMPACT_ATOMS: atom_id res chain seq x y z
N MET A 1 2.02 -66.06 46.02
CA MET A 1 3.14 -65.19 45.61
C MET A 1 3.28 -65.10 44.09
N LYS A 2 3.91 -66.04 43.35
CA LYS A 2 4.18 -65.91 41.89
C LYS A 2 2.96 -65.64 40.99
N LYS A 3 1.80 -66.24 41.28
CA LYS A 3 0.57 -66.06 40.47
C LYS A 3 -0.09 -64.68 40.64
N GLN A 4 0.12 -63.99 41.76
CA GLN A 4 -0.40 -62.63 41.97
C GLN A 4 0.31 -61.60 41.09
N TYR A 5 1.60 -61.81 40.79
CA TYR A 5 2.35 -60.93 39.89
C TYR A 5 1.83 -60.99 38.45
N VAL A 6 1.38 -62.16 37.98
CA VAL A 6 0.79 -62.31 36.64
C VAL A 6 -0.48 -61.47 36.51
N PHE A 7 -1.31 -61.44 37.55
CA PHE A 7 -2.54 -60.65 37.57
C PHE A 7 -2.24 -59.14 37.57
N ILE A 8 -1.25 -58.70 38.34
CA ILE A 8 -0.81 -57.30 38.37
C ILE A 8 -0.27 -56.86 37.01
N ILE A 9 0.53 -57.69 36.35
CA ILE A 9 1.05 -57.43 35.00
C ILE A 9 -0.09 -57.31 33.98
N MET A 10 -1.11 -58.17 34.04
CA MET A 10 -2.28 -58.04 33.17
C MET A 10 -3.01 -56.71 33.37
N ILE A 11 -3.19 -56.26 34.61
CA ILE A 11 -3.82 -54.97 34.90
C ILE A 11 -3.00 -53.82 34.32
N ILE A 12 -1.68 -53.86 34.46
CA ILE A 12 -0.78 -52.85 33.89
C ILE A 12 -0.91 -52.81 32.36
N ILE A 13 -0.97 -53.96 31.70
CA ILE A 13 -1.14 -54.05 30.25
C ILE A 13 -2.49 -53.44 29.82
N ILE A 14 -3.57 -53.75 30.54
CA ILE A 14 -4.90 -53.20 30.24
C ILE A 14 -4.90 -51.67 30.40
N LEU A 15 -4.36 -51.16 31.51
CA LEU A 15 -4.24 -49.72 31.75
C LEU A 15 -3.38 -49.04 30.69
N TYR A 16 -2.30 -49.67 30.26
CA TYR A 16 -1.43 -49.16 29.21
C TYR A 16 -2.17 -49.05 27.86
N ILE A 17 -2.92 -50.08 27.47
CA ILE A 17 -3.71 -50.06 26.24
C ILE A 17 -4.79 -48.97 26.31
N SER A 18 -5.49 -48.85 27.44
CA SER A 18 -6.49 -47.78 27.65
C SER A 18 -5.87 -46.39 27.54
N PHE A 19 -4.69 -46.17 28.14
CA PHE A 19 -3.96 -44.91 28.00
C PHE A 19 -3.60 -44.60 26.55
N LEU A 20 -3.17 -45.61 25.79
CA LEU A 20 -2.79 -45.47 24.39
C LEU A 20 -3.98 -45.06 23.51
N ILE A 21 -5.14 -45.67 23.73
CA ILE A 21 -6.40 -45.32 23.03
C ILE A 21 -6.76 -43.86 23.31
N ILE A 22 -6.78 -43.45 24.57
CA ILE A 22 -7.14 -42.07 24.97
C ILE A 22 -6.16 -41.06 24.38
N SER A 23 -4.86 -41.35 24.46
CA SER A 23 -3.81 -40.48 23.91
C SER A 23 -3.94 -40.31 22.39
N TYR A 24 -4.25 -41.41 21.68
CA TYR A 24 -4.45 -41.39 20.24
C TYR A 24 -5.68 -40.56 19.86
N THR A 25 -6.83 -40.81 20.49
CA THR A 25 -8.07 -40.05 20.24
C THR A 25 -7.89 -38.56 20.53
N TYR A 26 -7.17 -38.21 21.59
CA TYR A 26 -6.90 -36.80 21.92
C TYR A 26 -6.03 -36.12 20.85
N LYS A 27 -4.96 -36.79 20.42
CA LYS A 27 -4.08 -36.28 19.35
C LYS A 27 -4.81 -36.13 18.03
N GLU A 28 -5.66 -37.10 17.69
CA GLU A 28 -6.48 -37.08 16.48
C GLU A 28 -7.42 -35.88 16.47
N HIS A 29 -8.11 -35.61 17.59
CA HIS A 29 -9.00 -34.46 17.70
C HIS A 29 -8.27 -33.12 17.53
N ILE A 30 -7.11 -32.95 18.18
CA ILE A 30 -6.29 -31.72 18.02
C ILE A 30 -5.82 -31.56 16.57
N THR A 31 -5.35 -32.66 15.97
CA THR A 31 -4.83 -32.64 14.60
C THR A 31 -5.94 -32.29 13.63
N ASN A 32 -7.12 -32.89 13.77
CA ASN A 32 -8.25 -32.62 12.89
C ASN A 32 -8.74 -31.18 13.01
N SER A 33 -8.86 -30.65 14.23
CA SER A 33 -9.22 -29.25 14.45
C SER A 33 -8.18 -28.29 13.86
N SER A 34 -6.89 -28.60 13.99
CA SER A 34 -5.81 -27.82 13.39
C SER A 34 -5.87 -27.83 11.87
N ILE A 35 -6.16 -28.98 11.26
CA ILE A 35 -6.34 -29.10 9.80
C ILE A 35 -7.53 -28.27 9.34
N GLU A 36 -8.65 -28.32 10.05
CA GLU A 36 -9.84 -27.54 9.73
C GLU A 36 -9.57 -26.04 9.80
N TYR A 37 -8.87 -25.59 10.83
CA TYR A 37 -8.44 -24.20 10.99
C TYR A 37 -7.53 -23.73 9.84
N ILE A 38 -6.51 -24.53 9.49
CA ILE A 38 -5.60 -24.22 8.38
C ILE A 38 -6.37 -24.16 7.04
N LYS A 39 -7.34 -25.06 6.85
CA LYS A 39 -8.19 -25.07 5.65
C LYS A 39 -9.07 -23.82 5.56
N ALA A 40 -9.63 -23.38 6.67
CA ALA A 40 -10.42 -22.14 6.73
C ALA A 40 -9.55 -20.90 6.42
N LEU A 41 -8.35 -20.82 7.01
CA LEU A 41 -7.37 -19.77 6.73
C LEU A 41 -6.97 -19.73 5.25
N THR A 42 -6.65 -20.90 4.68
CA THR A 42 -6.24 -21.01 3.27
C THR A 42 -7.34 -20.47 2.35
N LYS A 43 -8.60 -20.83 2.62
CA LYS A 43 -9.76 -20.35 1.85
C LYS A 43 -9.99 -18.84 1.98
N ASP A 44 -9.76 -18.27 3.16
CA ASP A 44 -9.87 -16.81 3.36
C ASP A 44 -8.76 -16.06 2.61
N VAL A 45 -7.53 -16.57 2.67
CA VAL A 45 -6.38 -15.99 1.95
C VAL A 45 -6.61 -16.06 0.45
N GLU A 46 -7.10 -17.18 -0.08
CA GLU A 46 -7.43 -17.34 -1.50
C GLU A 46 -8.47 -16.29 -1.97
N LYS A 47 -9.54 -16.09 -1.21
CA LYS A 47 -10.53 -15.03 -1.50
C LYS A 47 -9.92 -13.62 -1.50
N LYS A 48 -8.99 -13.35 -0.57
CA LYS A 48 -8.28 -12.07 -0.50
C LYS A 48 -7.36 -11.88 -1.70
N ILE A 49 -6.65 -12.93 -2.13
CA ILE A 49 -5.82 -12.91 -3.34
C ILE A 49 -6.67 -12.61 -4.57
N ASP A 50 -7.82 -13.28 -4.73
CA ASP A 50 -8.72 -13.04 -5.85
C ASP A 50 -9.28 -11.63 -5.89
N SER A 51 -9.68 -11.08 -4.75
CA SER A 51 -10.16 -9.70 -4.67
C SER A 51 -9.04 -8.69 -4.96
N ALA A 52 -7.84 -8.91 -4.42
CA ALA A 52 -6.67 -8.09 -4.73
C ALA A 52 -6.32 -8.15 -6.22
N LYS A 53 -6.35 -9.33 -6.84
CA LYS A 53 -6.11 -9.50 -8.27
C LYS A 53 -7.09 -8.70 -9.11
N LYS A 54 -8.40 -8.76 -8.81
CA LYS A 54 -9.42 -7.95 -9.51
C LYS A 54 -9.17 -6.45 -9.37
N VAL A 55 -8.76 -5.99 -8.19
CA VAL A 55 -8.41 -4.57 -7.98
C VAL A 55 -7.20 -4.17 -8.81
N VAL A 56 -6.16 -5.01 -8.86
CA VAL A 56 -4.97 -4.76 -9.67
C VAL A 56 -5.31 -4.76 -11.17
N GLU A 57 -6.10 -5.72 -11.64
CA GLU A 57 -6.59 -5.75 -13.03
C GLU A 57 -7.38 -4.49 -13.38
N TYR A 58 -8.27 -4.04 -12.49
CA TYR A 58 -9.00 -2.80 -12.69
C TYR A 58 -8.07 -1.57 -12.72
N LYS A 59 -7.12 -1.46 -11.78
CA LYS A 59 -6.18 -0.34 -11.74
C LYS A 59 -5.21 -0.31 -12.91
N THR A 60 -4.85 -1.47 -13.45
CA THR A 60 -3.97 -1.57 -14.63
C THR A 60 -4.71 -1.27 -15.94
N SER A 61 -6.05 -1.36 -15.93
CA SER A 61 -6.89 -1.07 -17.09
C SER A 61 -6.71 0.35 -17.63
N ARG A 62 -6.89 0.50 -18.95
CA ARG A 62 -6.83 1.80 -19.63
C ARG A 62 -7.93 2.76 -19.13
N ALA A 63 -9.09 2.23 -18.74
CA ALA A 63 -10.20 3.04 -18.24
C ALA A 63 -9.86 3.72 -16.91
N TYR A 64 -9.27 2.98 -15.95
CA TYR A 64 -8.84 3.55 -14.68
C TYR A 64 -7.71 4.56 -14.88
N LYS A 65 -6.71 4.23 -15.70
CA LYS A 65 -5.64 5.17 -16.04
C LYS A 65 -6.18 6.45 -16.66
N ASN A 66 -7.13 6.36 -17.60
CA ASN A 66 -7.76 7.54 -18.19
C ASN A 66 -8.52 8.36 -17.13
N LYS A 67 -9.31 7.70 -16.25
CA LYS A 67 -9.99 8.37 -15.14
C LYS A 67 -9.02 9.18 -14.27
N VAL A 68 -7.89 8.59 -13.85
CA VAL A 68 -6.89 9.27 -13.03
C VAL A 68 -6.25 10.45 -13.78
N LEU A 69 -5.94 10.29 -15.07
CA LEU A 69 -5.40 11.37 -15.89
C LEU A 69 -6.39 12.55 -16.05
N LYS A 70 -7.68 12.26 -16.18
CA LYS A 70 -8.73 13.29 -16.20
C LYS A 70 -8.83 14.04 -14.87
N GLU A 71 -8.76 13.32 -13.75
CA GLU A 71 -8.84 13.90 -12.40
C GLU A 71 -7.60 14.73 -12.02
N GLN A 72 -6.38 14.24 -12.32
CA GLN A 72 -5.15 14.87 -11.85
C GLN A 72 -4.62 15.97 -12.78
N GLN A 73 -4.77 15.81 -14.09
CA GLN A 73 -4.13 16.67 -15.08
C GLN A 73 -5.13 17.44 -15.92
N SER A 74 -6.43 17.37 -15.58
CA SER A 74 -7.52 17.99 -16.36
C SER A 74 -7.48 17.64 -17.85
N PHE A 75 -6.90 16.49 -18.19
CA PHE A 75 -6.84 16.03 -19.57
C PHE A 75 -8.24 15.68 -20.05
N LYS A 76 -8.59 16.12 -21.26
CA LYS A 76 -9.90 15.86 -21.87
C LYS A 76 -9.74 14.79 -22.95
N ASN A 77 -10.75 13.94 -23.11
CA ASN A 77 -10.82 13.13 -24.32
C ASN A 77 -11.15 14.04 -25.52
N VAL A 78 -10.66 13.68 -26.71
CA VAL A 78 -10.98 14.40 -27.95
C VAL A 78 -12.50 14.40 -28.16
N GLY A 79 -13.11 15.60 -28.21
CA GLY A 79 -14.56 15.79 -28.38
C GLY A 79 -15.36 16.10 -27.11
N GLU A 80 -14.73 16.09 -25.93
CA GLU A 80 -15.40 16.35 -24.64
C GLU A 80 -15.40 17.86 -24.28
N LYS A 81 -16.60 18.45 -24.10
CA LYS A 81 -16.74 19.84 -23.61
C LYS A 81 -16.74 19.84 -22.08
N VAL A 82 -15.64 20.27 -21.47
CA VAL A 82 -15.52 20.43 -20.00
C VAL A 82 -15.55 21.91 -19.65
N VAL A 83 -16.46 22.29 -18.75
CA VAL A 83 -16.62 23.63 -18.16
C VAL A 83 -15.87 23.67 -16.83
N TYR A 84 -14.97 24.63 -16.67
CA TYR A 84 -14.25 24.86 -15.42
C TYR A 84 -14.94 25.98 -14.65
N PHE A 85 -15.31 25.73 -13.40
CA PHE A 85 -15.78 26.76 -12.49
C PHE A 85 -14.57 27.34 -11.76
N THR A 86 -14.22 28.59 -12.06
CA THR A 86 -13.16 29.34 -11.37
C THR A 86 -13.67 30.74 -11.05
N THR A 87 -13.07 31.40 -10.06
CA THR A 87 -13.36 32.80 -9.74
C THR A 87 -12.80 33.72 -10.84
N GLU A 88 -13.47 34.85 -11.11
CA GLU A 88 -13.06 35.81 -12.15
C GLU A 88 -11.60 36.26 -12.01
N GLU A 89 -11.13 36.40 -10.78
CA GLU A 89 -9.75 36.80 -10.45
C GLU A 89 -8.70 35.78 -10.93
N ASN A 90 -8.96 34.48 -10.75
CA ASN A 90 -8.06 33.43 -11.21
C ASN A 90 -8.13 33.22 -12.73
N PHE A 91 -9.28 33.50 -13.35
CA PHE A 91 -9.40 33.46 -14.82
C PHE A 91 -8.53 34.55 -15.46
N ASN A 92 -8.60 35.77 -14.94
CA ASN A 92 -7.87 36.91 -15.47
C ASN A 92 -6.35 36.78 -15.31
N LYS A 93 -5.88 36.14 -14.22
CA LYS A 93 -4.44 35.92 -13.97
C LYS A 93 -3.73 35.08 -15.05
N TYR A 94 -4.43 34.15 -15.70
CA TYR A 94 -3.84 33.22 -16.67
C TYR A 94 -4.29 33.44 -18.12
N THR A 95 -5.29 34.29 -18.35
CA THR A 95 -5.81 34.59 -19.70
C THR A 95 -5.56 36.03 -20.14
N THR A 96 -5.35 36.96 -19.21
CA THR A 96 -4.98 38.34 -19.54
C THR A 96 -3.48 38.40 -19.78
N ILE A 97 -3.08 38.45 -21.05
CA ILE A 97 -1.72 38.86 -21.44
C ILE A 97 -1.66 40.37 -21.16
N GLU A 98 -1.25 40.76 -19.96
CA GLU A 98 -0.90 42.16 -19.71
C GLU A 98 0.35 42.49 -20.53
N GLU A 99 0.20 43.28 -21.59
CA GLU A 99 1.32 44.00 -22.21
C GLU A 99 1.84 45.03 -21.19
N LYS A 100 2.62 44.58 -20.20
CA LYS A 100 3.39 45.50 -19.37
C LYS A 100 4.57 46.01 -20.18
N LYS A 101 4.41 47.26 -20.63
CA LYS A 101 5.50 48.15 -21.05
C LYS A 101 6.61 48.08 -19.98
N PRO A 102 7.87 47.79 -20.33
CA PRO A 102 8.91 47.58 -19.33
C PRO A 102 9.24 48.91 -18.66
N GLU A 103 8.69 49.13 -17.46
CA GLU A 103 9.25 50.10 -16.53
C GLU A 103 10.51 49.47 -15.92
N THR A 104 11.65 50.09 -16.21
CA THR A 104 12.94 49.74 -15.62
C THR A 104 12.89 50.00 -14.12
N VAL A 105 12.53 48.98 -13.35
CA VAL A 105 12.79 48.96 -11.91
C VAL A 105 14.25 48.56 -11.74
N ILE A 106 15.08 49.54 -11.41
CA ILE A 106 16.43 49.28 -10.89
C ILE A 106 16.26 48.71 -9.49
N THR A 107 16.24 47.40 -9.36
CA THR A 107 16.51 46.72 -8.09
C THR A 107 17.99 46.39 -8.04
N ASN A 108 18.72 47.03 -7.13
CA ASN A 108 20.02 46.54 -6.67
C ASN A 108 19.76 45.21 -5.93
N ASP A 109 19.76 44.10 -6.66
CA ASP A 109 19.68 42.75 -6.10
C ASP A 109 21.11 42.21 -5.95
N ASN A 110 21.72 42.49 -4.80
CA ASN A 110 22.95 41.80 -4.36
C ASN A 110 22.61 40.41 -3.81
N ASN A 111 21.85 39.60 -4.55
CA ASN A 111 21.74 38.18 -4.29
C ASN A 111 22.41 37.44 -5.43
N GLU A 112 23.64 37.02 -5.19
CA GLU A 112 24.30 35.99 -5.99
C GLU A 112 23.39 34.76 -6.05
N GLN A 113 22.65 34.61 -7.16
CA GLN A 113 21.96 33.38 -7.46
C GLN A 113 23.03 32.33 -7.76
N ILE A 114 23.36 31.52 -6.77
CA ILE A 114 24.30 30.43 -6.90
C ILE A 114 23.81 29.52 -8.04
N ASN A 115 24.60 29.43 -9.11
CA ASN A 115 24.25 28.67 -10.31
C ASN A 115 24.32 27.17 -10.01
N VAL A 116 23.17 26.58 -9.67
CA VAL A 116 22.99 25.17 -9.27
C VAL A 116 23.35 24.17 -10.40
N LYS A 117 23.74 24.64 -11.59
CA LYS A 117 24.17 23.77 -12.70
C LYS A 117 25.51 23.09 -12.45
N ASP A 118 26.39 23.68 -11.64
CA ASP A 118 27.74 23.16 -11.42
C ASP A 118 27.85 22.26 -10.19
N PHE A 119 26.73 21.96 -9.51
CA PHE A 119 26.72 21.08 -8.35
C PHE A 119 26.74 19.60 -8.72
N SER A 120 27.48 18.83 -7.94
CA SER A 120 27.37 17.37 -7.94
C SER A 120 25.95 16.96 -7.50
N ILE A 121 25.53 15.75 -7.86
CA ILE A 121 24.20 15.21 -7.51
C ILE A 121 23.92 15.37 -6.01
N TRP A 122 24.91 15.12 -5.15
CA TRP A 122 24.74 15.16 -3.70
C TRP A 122 24.54 16.59 -3.16
N GLU A 123 25.31 17.56 -3.64
CA GLU A 123 25.19 18.97 -3.26
C GLU A 123 23.85 19.56 -3.68
N ARG A 124 23.33 19.12 -4.84
CA ARG A 124 22.01 19.53 -5.33
C ARG A 124 20.87 19.01 -4.44
N TRP A 125 20.98 17.78 -3.93
CA TRP A 125 20.03 17.23 -2.97
C TRP A 125 20.07 17.96 -1.62
N MET A 126 21.27 18.23 -1.11
CA MET A 126 21.42 19.01 0.13
C MET A 126 20.86 20.44 -0.04
N TYR A 127 21.17 21.10 -1.15
CA TYR A 127 20.63 22.43 -1.43
C TYR A 127 19.09 22.43 -1.46
N LEU A 128 18.45 21.43 -2.08
CA LEU A 128 16.99 21.33 -2.13
C LEU A 128 16.36 21.03 -0.77
N LEU A 129 17.00 20.20 0.05
CA LEU A 129 16.51 19.84 1.39
C LEU A 129 16.58 21.01 2.38
N PHE A 130 17.60 21.86 2.26
CA PHE A 130 17.85 22.97 3.16
C PHE A 130 17.47 24.34 2.59
N LYS A 131 17.00 24.42 1.34
CA LYS A 131 16.39 25.63 0.80
C LYS A 131 15.11 25.89 1.56
N LYS A 132 15.21 26.77 2.55
CA LYS A 132 14.11 27.28 3.37
C LYS A 132 12.97 27.68 2.44
N GLN A 133 11.86 26.95 2.50
CA GLN A 133 10.67 27.31 1.74
C GLN A 133 10.25 28.71 2.20
N PRO A 134 10.02 29.67 1.29
CA PRO A 134 9.42 30.93 1.68
C PRO A 134 8.03 30.60 2.23
N GLU A 135 7.81 30.93 3.50
CA GLU A 135 6.47 30.88 4.08
C GLU A 135 5.54 31.76 3.25
N GLN A 136 4.56 31.13 2.60
CA GLN A 136 3.36 31.75 2.06
C GLN A 136 2.19 30.80 2.28
#